data_AF-A0A6L4WZD9-F1
#
_entry.id   AF-A0A6L4WZD9-F1
#
_cell.length_a   1.000
_cell.length_b   1.000
_cell.length_c   1.000
_cell.angle_alpha   90.00
_cell.angle_beta   90.00
_cell.angle_gamma   90.00
#
_symmetry.space_group_name_H-M   'P 1'
#
loop_
_entity.id
_entity.type
_entity.pdbx_description
1 polymer ?
#
loop_
_entity_poly.entity_id
_entity_poly.type
_entity_poly.pdbx_seq_one_letter_code
_entity_poly.pdbx_strand_id
1 'polypeptide(L)'
;MSRKYLDEFFGEIRVRSTKEVRKPRLRFGNLAAAFIMQCVAKKFKQYQSTLPDNAPQTAQDCANQFFKDRLVSLTNAMRGPKMADDVAFERYIRSSVNGWFLNLYRATEEGRERDALRNRMKRDKKKRFVNMGGNRWGLTDDIDSIHIASSVPEQELYTVADSCPLDFNAKALLDESRKRMPNYGKTGQMENLLEAVLKEARGTLELSVLRRIVVHRISMLEKTLVQSIDAGGEPIDLPVDDQSVEEQALSQYSDIPDDDAKRIVEEMKRRGSEWTRDYIRQHPGVAEMLTSRLENDPHDREELS
;
A
#
# COMPACT_ATOMS: atom_id res chain seq x y z
N MET A 1 29.34 -33.77 -14.92
CA MET A 1 28.06 -33.07 -14.67
C MET A 1 27.14 -33.29 -15.86
N SER A 2 25.83 -33.47 -15.63
CA SER A 2 24.84 -33.70 -16.70
C SER A 2 24.54 -32.39 -17.45
N ARG A 3 24.31 -32.48 -18.77
CA ARG A 3 24.02 -31.35 -19.67
C ARG A 3 22.79 -31.62 -20.58
N LYS A 4 21.88 -32.50 -20.17
CA LYS A 4 20.77 -32.96 -21.01
C LYS A 4 19.89 -31.82 -21.52
N TYR A 5 19.60 -30.81 -20.69
CA TYR A 5 18.78 -29.67 -21.11
C TYR A 5 19.52 -28.76 -22.11
N LEU A 6 20.82 -28.59 -21.91
CA LEU A 6 21.67 -27.79 -22.79
C LEU A 6 21.87 -28.51 -24.12
N ASP A 7 22.09 -29.82 -24.09
CA ASP A 7 22.27 -30.66 -25.27
C ASP A 7 20.99 -30.68 -26.13
N GLU A 8 19.80 -30.69 -25.52
CA GLU A 8 18.54 -30.50 -26.27
C GLU A 8 18.43 -29.09 -26.89
N PHE A 9 18.90 -28.06 -26.18
CA PHE A 9 18.76 -26.67 -26.59
C PHE A 9 19.75 -26.26 -27.71
N PHE A 10 20.98 -26.73 -27.61
CA PHE A 10 22.07 -26.49 -28.56
C PHE A 10 22.24 -27.62 -29.58
N GLY A 11 21.52 -28.73 -29.42
CA GLY A 11 21.63 -29.91 -30.26
C GLY A 11 21.34 -29.65 -31.74
N GLU A 12 22.27 -30.04 -32.59
CA GLU A 12 22.11 -29.99 -34.03
C GLU A 12 21.03 -30.98 -34.49
N ILE A 13 20.15 -30.56 -35.41
CA ILE A 13 19.15 -31.46 -35.99
C ILE A 13 19.74 -32.08 -37.25
N ARG A 14 20.09 -33.37 -37.19
CA ARG A 14 20.46 -34.15 -38.38
C ARG A 14 19.21 -34.60 -39.13
N VAL A 15 19.02 -34.09 -40.33
CA VAL A 15 17.91 -34.51 -41.20
C VAL A 15 18.27 -35.87 -41.80
N ARG A 16 17.58 -36.95 -41.36
CA ARG A 16 17.89 -38.33 -41.77
C ARG A 16 17.84 -38.56 -43.28
N SER A 17 17.00 -37.82 -44.00
CA SER A 17 16.82 -37.96 -45.45
C SER A 17 17.90 -37.28 -46.29
N THR A 18 18.49 -36.18 -45.81
CA THR A 18 19.45 -35.38 -46.60
C THR A 18 20.88 -35.42 -46.04
N LYS A 19 21.10 -36.03 -44.86
CA LYS A 19 22.34 -35.96 -44.07
C LYS A 19 22.79 -34.52 -43.74
N GLU A 20 21.95 -33.52 -43.98
CA GLU A 20 22.24 -32.13 -43.63
C GLU A 20 22.19 -31.94 -42.12
N VAL A 21 23.23 -31.27 -41.61
CA VAL A 21 23.27 -30.75 -40.25
C VAL A 21 22.60 -29.37 -40.27
N ARG A 22 21.38 -29.27 -39.75
CA ARG A 22 20.72 -27.97 -39.59
C ARG A 22 21.15 -27.35 -38.26
N LYS A 23 21.54 -26.07 -38.31
CA LYS A 23 21.86 -25.28 -37.11
C LYS A 23 20.70 -25.39 -36.10
N PRO A 24 21.01 -25.53 -34.79
CA PRO A 24 20.01 -25.70 -33.75
C PRO A 24 18.98 -24.58 -33.82
N ARG A 25 17.69 -24.92 -33.66
CA ARG A 25 16.60 -23.94 -33.64
C ARG A 25 16.60 -23.08 -32.36
N LEU A 26 17.52 -23.33 -31.42
CA LEU A 26 17.59 -22.68 -30.10
C LEU A 26 16.23 -22.77 -29.40
N ARG A 27 15.73 -24.01 -29.30
CA ARG A 27 14.41 -24.34 -28.73
C ARG A 27 14.60 -25.25 -27.54
N PHE A 28 13.78 -25.04 -26.52
CA PHE A 28 13.71 -25.97 -25.39
C PHE A 28 13.18 -27.32 -25.87
N GLY A 29 13.92 -28.39 -25.59
CA GLY A 29 13.49 -29.76 -25.88
C GLY A 29 12.47 -30.28 -24.85
N ASN A 30 12.09 -31.55 -25.00
CA ASN A 30 11.02 -32.15 -24.22
C ASN A 30 11.37 -32.25 -22.73
N LEU A 31 12.65 -32.53 -22.39
CA LEU A 31 13.07 -32.62 -21.00
C LEU A 31 12.98 -31.25 -20.31
N ALA A 32 13.48 -30.20 -20.99
CA ALA A 32 13.41 -28.84 -20.46
C ALA A 32 11.96 -28.35 -20.31
N ALA A 33 11.11 -28.66 -21.31
CA ALA A 33 9.69 -28.32 -21.27
C ALA A 33 8.95 -29.04 -20.14
N ALA A 34 9.19 -30.34 -19.95
CA ALA A 34 8.61 -31.11 -18.86
C ALA A 34 9.03 -30.58 -17.49
N PHE A 35 10.31 -30.21 -17.32
CA PHE A 35 10.80 -29.63 -16.06
C PHE A 35 10.18 -28.26 -15.77
N ILE A 36 10.04 -27.40 -16.78
CA ILE A 36 9.36 -26.11 -16.65
C ILE A 36 7.90 -26.32 -16.25
N MET A 37 7.20 -27.23 -16.92
CA MET A 37 5.80 -27.57 -16.62
C MET A 37 5.66 -28.09 -15.17
N GLN A 38 6.57 -28.94 -14.71
CA GLN A 38 6.58 -29.41 -13.32
C GLN A 38 6.77 -28.25 -12.32
N CYS A 39 7.70 -27.33 -12.60
CA CYS A 39 7.92 -26.15 -11.76
C CYS A 39 6.69 -25.24 -11.73
N VAL A 40 6.06 -25.01 -12.89
CA VAL A 40 4.84 -24.21 -13.01
C VAL A 40 3.69 -24.88 -12.28
N ALA A 41 3.44 -26.17 -12.49
CA ALA A 41 2.36 -26.89 -11.82
C ALA A 41 2.50 -26.87 -10.29
N LYS A 42 3.73 -27.03 -9.77
CA LYS A 42 4.00 -26.90 -8.34
C LYS A 42 3.65 -25.51 -7.81
N LYS A 43 4.03 -24.46 -8.54
CA LYS A 43 3.78 -23.08 -8.12
C LYS A 43 2.33 -22.65 -8.32
N PHE A 44 1.67 -23.13 -9.38
CA PHE A 44 0.25 -22.93 -9.61
C PHE A 44 -0.56 -23.38 -8.39
N LYS A 45 -0.35 -24.59 -7.89
CA LYS A 45 -1.01 -25.08 -6.66
C LYS A 45 -0.78 -24.18 -5.44
N GLN A 46 0.39 -23.54 -5.34
CA GLN A 46 0.72 -22.65 -4.23
C GLN A 46 0.05 -21.27 -4.35
N TYR A 47 -0.06 -20.73 -5.56
CA TYR A 47 -0.52 -19.36 -5.81
C TYR A 47 -1.95 -19.26 -6.33
N GLN A 48 -2.63 -20.38 -6.61
CA GLN A 48 -3.94 -20.41 -7.27
C GLN A 48 -4.96 -19.45 -6.65
N SER A 49 -5.05 -19.41 -5.32
CA SER A 49 -5.99 -18.54 -4.59
C SER A 49 -5.64 -17.05 -4.63
N THR A 50 -4.47 -16.70 -5.15
CA THR A 50 -3.93 -15.32 -5.17
C THR A 50 -3.72 -14.79 -6.58
N LEU A 51 -4.04 -15.58 -7.61
CA LEU A 51 -3.94 -15.15 -9.00
C LEU A 51 -5.09 -14.18 -9.33
N PRO A 52 -4.87 -13.20 -10.24
CA PRO A 52 -5.96 -12.35 -10.71
C PRO A 52 -7.01 -13.16 -11.46
N ASP A 53 -8.24 -12.64 -11.54
CA ASP A 53 -9.36 -13.34 -12.18
C ASP A 53 -9.10 -13.65 -13.67
N ASN A 54 -8.32 -12.81 -14.35
CA ASN A 54 -7.92 -13.00 -15.74
C ASN A 54 -6.68 -13.90 -15.91
N ALA A 55 -6.15 -14.49 -14.84
CA ALA A 55 -5.02 -15.40 -14.92
C ALA A 55 -5.39 -16.72 -15.62
N PRO A 56 -4.40 -17.44 -16.17
CA PRO A 56 -4.63 -18.78 -16.69
C PRO A 56 -5.15 -19.72 -15.60
N GLN A 57 -6.21 -20.47 -15.92
CA GLN A 57 -6.97 -21.28 -14.95
C GLN A 57 -6.42 -22.70 -14.74
N THR A 58 -5.50 -23.13 -15.61
CA THR A 58 -4.85 -24.45 -15.50
C THR A 58 -3.33 -24.31 -15.42
N ALA A 59 -2.67 -25.29 -14.82
CA ALA A 59 -1.20 -25.35 -14.81
C ALA A 59 -0.61 -25.34 -16.24
N GLN A 60 -1.32 -25.95 -17.20
CA GLN A 60 -0.89 -26.00 -18.60
C GLN A 60 -0.97 -24.61 -19.25
N ASP A 61 -2.05 -23.87 -19.02
CA ASP A 61 -2.20 -22.52 -19.54
C ASP A 61 -1.20 -21.57 -18.88
N CYS A 62 -0.95 -21.73 -17.58
CA CYS A 62 0.11 -21.01 -16.89
C CYS A 62 1.48 -21.30 -17.52
N ALA A 63 1.77 -22.56 -17.87
CA ALA A 63 3.05 -22.91 -18.48
C ALA A 63 3.18 -22.29 -19.88
N ASN A 64 2.12 -22.35 -20.69
CA ASN A 64 2.07 -21.73 -22.00
C ASN A 64 2.29 -20.21 -21.91
N GLN A 65 1.62 -19.52 -20.98
CA GLN A 65 1.78 -18.09 -20.77
C GLN A 65 3.17 -17.75 -20.22
N PHE A 66 3.68 -18.51 -19.25
CA PHE A 66 5.04 -18.35 -18.74
C PHE A 66 6.08 -18.46 -19.86
N PHE A 67 5.95 -19.47 -20.73
CA PHE A 67 6.81 -19.62 -21.90
C PHE A 67 6.73 -18.39 -22.80
N LYS A 68 5.53 -17.92 -23.14
CA LYS A 68 5.33 -16.72 -23.97
C LYS A 68 6.02 -15.48 -23.36
N ASP A 69 5.84 -15.25 -22.06
CA ASP A 69 6.37 -14.06 -21.36
C ASP A 69 7.88 -14.11 -21.09
N ARG A 70 8.46 -15.32 -21.02
CA ARG A 70 9.85 -15.52 -20.58
C ARG A 70 10.75 -16.12 -21.66
N LEU A 71 10.24 -16.46 -22.84
CA LEU A 71 11.02 -17.11 -23.91
C LEU A 71 12.34 -16.39 -24.21
N VAL A 72 12.28 -15.06 -24.37
CA VAL A 72 13.46 -14.24 -24.69
C VAL A 72 14.47 -14.30 -23.54
N SER A 73 14.02 -14.07 -22.30
CA SER A 73 14.88 -14.12 -21.11
C SER A 73 15.48 -15.50 -20.87
N LEU A 74 14.70 -16.56 -21.08
CA LEU A 74 15.14 -17.96 -20.97
C LEU A 74 16.21 -18.26 -22.03
N THR A 75 15.97 -17.87 -23.28
CA THR A 75 16.91 -18.04 -24.39
C THR A 75 18.22 -17.31 -24.14
N ASN A 76 18.16 -16.06 -23.65
CA ASN A 76 19.34 -15.28 -23.32
C ASN A 76 20.12 -15.89 -22.16
N ALA A 77 19.43 -16.38 -21.12
CA ALA A 77 20.07 -17.05 -20.00
C ALA A 77 20.77 -18.35 -20.44
N MET A 78 20.16 -19.13 -21.34
CA MET A 78 20.77 -20.35 -21.89
C MET A 78 22.06 -20.09 -22.64
N ARG A 79 22.18 -18.94 -23.33
CA ARG A 79 23.40 -18.51 -24.03
C ARG A 79 24.44 -17.90 -23.09
N GLY A 80 24.07 -17.60 -21.85
CA GLY A 80 24.93 -16.92 -20.89
C GLY A 80 25.99 -17.84 -20.28
N PRO A 81 27.15 -17.28 -19.86
CA PRO A 81 28.25 -18.06 -19.30
C PRO A 81 27.91 -18.73 -17.95
N LYS A 82 26.82 -18.30 -17.30
CA LYS A 82 26.33 -18.86 -16.02
C LYS A 82 25.56 -20.17 -16.21
N MET A 83 25.19 -20.53 -17.45
CA MET A 83 24.44 -21.75 -17.76
C MET A 83 25.40 -22.86 -18.17
N ALA A 84 26.12 -23.42 -17.20
CA ALA A 84 27.17 -24.41 -17.46
C ALA A 84 26.66 -25.86 -17.50
N ASP A 85 25.60 -26.16 -16.75
CA ASP A 85 25.08 -27.51 -16.54
C ASP A 85 23.57 -27.53 -16.25
N ASP A 86 23.01 -28.73 -16.09
CA ASP A 86 21.60 -28.92 -15.77
C ASP A 86 21.22 -28.31 -14.41
N VAL A 87 22.13 -28.28 -13.42
CA VAL A 87 21.86 -27.75 -12.08
C VAL A 87 21.65 -26.23 -12.13
N ALA A 88 22.48 -25.52 -12.90
CA ALA A 88 22.35 -24.10 -13.15
C ALA A 88 21.03 -23.80 -13.86
N PHE A 89 20.66 -24.61 -14.86
CA PHE A 89 19.38 -24.51 -15.56
C PHE A 89 18.20 -24.68 -14.60
N GLU A 90 18.17 -25.76 -13.83
CA GLU A 90 17.07 -26.02 -12.90
C GLU A 90 16.89 -24.90 -11.88
N ARG A 91 18.00 -24.40 -11.32
CA ARG A 91 17.99 -23.29 -10.37
C ARG A 91 17.42 -22.02 -11.01
N TYR A 92 17.85 -21.72 -12.23
CA TYR A 92 17.36 -20.57 -12.98
C TYR A 92 15.85 -20.68 -13.25
N ILE A 93 15.37 -21.82 -13.75
CA ILE A 93 13.95 -22.06 -14.01
C ILE A 93 13.12 -21.92 -12.73
N ARG A 94 13.51 -22.57 -11.62
CA ARG A 94 12.79 -22.46 -10.34
C ARG A 94 12.67 -21.01 -9.89
N SER A 95 13.75 -20.23 -9.97
CA SER A 95 13.74 -18.81 -9.63
C SER A 95 12.87 -17.99 -10.60
N SER A 96 12.96 -18.25 -11.90
CA SER A 96 12.21 -17.53 -12.94
C SER A 96 10.70 -17.78 -12.83
N VAL A 97 10.28 -19.04 -12.64
CA VAL A 97 8.87 -19.40 -12.42
C VAL A 97 8.34 -18.75 -11.15
N ASN A 98 9.09 -18.82 -10.04
CA ASN A 98 8.71 -18.19 -8.79
C ASN A 98 8.54 -16.66 -8.95
N GLY A 99 9.49 -16.00 -9.61
CA GLY A 99 9.41 -14.57 -9.91
C GLY A 99 8.24 -14.20 -10.81
N TRP A 100 7.89 -15.05 -11.78
CA TRP A 100 6.74 -14.82 -12.65
C TRP A 100 5.40 -14.88 -11.89
N PHE A 101 5.18 -15.92 -11.07
CA PHE A 101 3.98 -15.99 -10.21
C PHE A 101 3.91 -14.81 -9.23
N LEU A 102 5.03 -14.42 -8.62
CA LEU A 102 5.08 -13.23 -7.75
C LEU A 102 4.69 -11.95 -8.50
N ASN A 103 5.07 -11.81 -9.76
CA ASN A 103 4.69 -10.64 -10.56
C ASN A 103 3.21 -10.65 -10.93
N LEU A 104 2.62 -11.83 -11.21
CA LEU A 104 1.18 -11.95 -11.40
C LEU A 104 0.41 -11.53 -10.15
N TYR A 105 0.82 -12.02 -8.97
CA TYR A 105 0.23 -11.60 -7.70
C TYR A 105 0.41 -10.09 -7.47
N ARG A 106 1.60 -9.53 -7.72
CA ARG A 106 1.83 -8.08 -7.57
C ARG A 106 1.00 -7.21 -8.52
N ALA A 107 0.46 -7.77 -9.58
CA ALA A 107 -0.43 -7.07 -10.50
C ALA A 107 -1.87 -7.01 -9.98
N THR A 108 -2.26 -7.87 -9.01
CA THR A 108 -3.57 -7.80 -8.36
C THR A 108 -3.68 -6.54 -7.51
N GLU A 109 -4.91 -6.13 -7.19
CA GLU A 109 -5.15 -5.05 -6.24
C GLU A 109 -4.52 -5.35 -4.87
N GLU A 110 -4.79 -6.53 -4.31
CA GLU A 110 -4.17 -6.98 -3.05
C GLU A 110 -2.63 -6.91 -3.10
N GLY A 111 -2.02 -7.41 -4.19
CA GLY A 111 -0.58 -7.41 -4.34
C GLY A 111 0.00 -5.99 -4.42
N ARG A 112 -0.70 -5.07 -5.10
CA ARG A 112 -0.33 -3.65 -5.19
C ARG A 112 -0.44 -2.96 -3.84
N GLU A 113 -1.52 -3.16 -3.09
CA GLU A 113 -1.71 -2.62 -1.75
C GLU A 113 -0.64 -3.11 -0.79
N ARG A 114 -0.36 -4.42 -0.81
CA ARG A 114 0.67 -5.04 0.03
C ARG A 114 2.05 -4.47 -0.26
N ASP A 115 2.42 -4.33 -1.54
CA ASP A 115 3.69 -3.75 -1.94
C ASP A 115 3.77 -2.24 -1.63
N ALA A 116 2.66 -1.51 -1.76
CA ALA A 116 2.57 -0.09 -1.36
C ALA A 116 2.80 0.07 0.14
N LEU A 117 2.12 -0.74 0.97
CA LEU A 117 2.27 -0.74 2.42
C LEU A 117 3.71 -1.08 2.84
N ARG A 118 4.28 -2.13 2.24
CA ARG A 118 5.68 -2.52 2.46
C ARG A 118 6.64 -1.39 2.12
N ASN A 119 6.48 -0.78 0.95
CA ASN A 119 7.36 0.28 0.48
C ASN A 119 7.21 1.55 1.33
N ARG A 120 6.01 1.82 1.84
CA ARG A 120 5.74 2.92 2.76
C ARG A 120 6.50 2.75 4.08
N MET A 121 6.37 1.59 4.72
CA MET A 121 7.12 1.28 5.95
C MET A 121 8.64 1.33 5.73
N LYS A 122 9.15 0.82 4.59
CA LYS A 122 10.59 0.91 4.24
C LYS A 122 11.11 2.33 4.04
N ARG A 123 10.24 3.24 3.59
CA ARG A 123 10.60 4.63 3.27
C ARG A 123 10.29 5.60 4.41
N ASP A 124 9.79 5.10 5.54
CA ASP A 124 9.48 5.92 6.70
C ASP A 124 10.72 6.70 7.15
N LYS A 125 10.64 8.03 7.13
CA LYS A 125 11.78 8.92 7.45
C LYS A 125 12.23 8.75 8.91
N LYS A 126 11.29 8.42 9.80
CA LYS A 126 11.55 8.18 11.23
C LYS A 126 12.16 6.80 11.49
N LYS A 127 12.25 5.92 10.47
CA LYS A 127 12.76 4.55 10.58
C LYS A 127 12.12 3.76 11.72
N ARG A 128 10.79 3.92 11.92
CA ARG A 128 10.06 3.23 12.99
C ARG A 128 9.95 1.73 12.75
N PHE A 129 9.86 1.31 11.50
CA PHE A 129 9.52 -0.05 11.13
C PHE A 129 10.73 -0.89 10.74
N VAL A 130 10.68 -2.16 11.11
CA VAL A 130 11.73 -3.13 10.85
C VAL A 130 11.12 -4.46 10.40
N ASN A 131 11.79 -5.10 9.44
CA ASN A 131 11.35 -6.36 8.84
C ASN A 131 12.20 -7.52 9.37
N MET A 132 11.56 -8.49 10.01
CA MET A 132 12.23 -9.62 10.67
C MET A 132 12.42 -10.85 9.77
N GLY A 133 12.18 -10.69 8.47
CA GLY A 133 12.08 -11.80 7.53
C GLY A 133 10.67 -12.37 7.46
N GLY A 134 10.40 -13.20 6.46
CA GLY A 134 9.07 -13.83 6.28
C GLY A 134 7.91 -12.87 6.00
N ASN A 135 8.17 -11.57 5.77
CA ASN A 135 7.16 -10.49 5.76
C ASN A 135 6.55 -10.15 7.12
N ARG A 136 7.26 -10.42 8.22
CA ARG A 136 6.90 -9.92 9.55
C ARG A 136 7.51 -8.55 9.80
N TRP A 137 6.71 -7.68 10.39
CA TRP A 137 7.03 -6.30 10.67
C TRP A 137 6.81 -6.00 12.14
N GLY A 138 7.72 -5.24 12.73
CA GLY A 138 7.65 -4.75 14.10
C GLY A 138 8.15 -3.32 14.20
N LEU A 139 8.24 -2.81 15.43
CA LEU A 139 8.80 -1.51 15.72
C LEU A 139 10.27 -1.63 16.13
N THR A 140 11.04 -0.57 15.85
CA THR A 140 12.49 -0.54 16.09
C THR A 140 12.83 -0.19 17.53
N ASP A 141 11.94 0.52 18.23
CA ASP A 141 12.08 0.91 19.63
C ASP A 141 11.73 -0.21 20.62
N ASP A 142 11.11 -1.29 20.16
CA ASP A 142 10.75 -2.46 20.98
C ASP A 142 11.56 -3.70 20.57
N ILE A 143 12.85 -3.67 20.88
CA ILE A 143 13.82 -4.71 20.51
C ILE A 143 13.51 -6.05 21.19
N ASP A 144 12.89 -6.04 22.37
CA ASP A 144 12.59 -7.25 23.11
C ASP A 144 11.40 -8.01 22.50
N SER A 145 10.39 -7.28 22.01
CA SER A 145 9.20 -7.90 21.40
C SER A 145 9.34 -8.18 19.89
N ILE A 146 10.33 -7.60 19.22
CA ILE A 146 10.53 -7.72 17.76
C ILE A 146 10.73 -9.17 17.28
N HIS A 147 11.14 -10.08 18.16
CA HIS A 147 11.33 -11.50 17.83
C HIS A 147 10.07 -12.35 18.09
N ILE A 148 9.05 -11.75 18.71
CA ILE A 148 7.85 -12.42 19.17
C ILE A 148 6.72 -12.11 18.19
N ALA A 149 5.92 -13.13 17.85
CA ALA A 149 4.69 -12.94 17.09
C ALA A 149 3.62 -12.38 18.01
N SER A 150 2.86 -11.39 17.56
CA SER A 150 1.74 -10.88 18.34
C SER A 150 0.75 -11.99 18.69
N SER A 151 0.28 -11.99 19.94
CA SER A 151 -0.85 -12.81 20.41
C SER A 151 -2.15 -12.01 20.51
N VAL A 152 -2.13 -10.73 20.13
CA VAL A 152 -3.27 -9.82 20.26
C VAL A 152 -4.30 -10.15 19.18
N PRO A 153 -5.59 -10.31 19.52
CA PRO A 153 -6.65 -10.56 18.56
C PRO A 153 -6.75 -9.47 17.49
N GLU A 154 -6.96 -9.84 16.22
CA GLU A 154 -7.11 -8.86 15.12
C GLU A 154 -8.23 -7.85 15.37
N GLN A 155 -9.28 -8.24 16.10
CA GLN A 155 -10.40 -7.36 16.44
C GLN A 155 -9.97 -6.16 17.29
N GLU A 156 -9.08 -6.36 18.25
CA GLU A 156 -8.54 -5.27 19.09
C GLU A 156 -7.69 -4.31 18.24
N LEU A 157 -6.93 -4.86 17.30
CA LEU A 157 -6.12 -4.06 16.37
C LEU A 157 -6.98 -3.24 15.41
N TYR A 158 -8.16 -3.73 15.00
CA TYR A 158 -9.12 -2.92 14.23
C TYR A 158 -9.61 -1.72 15.05
N THR A 159 -9.95 -1.91 16.33
CA THR A 159 -10.37 -0.81 17.20
C THR A 159 -9.29 0.26 17.35
N VAL A 160 -8.01 -0.13 17.46
CA VAL A 160 -6.90 0.83 17.47
C VAL A 160 -6.80 1.57 16.14
N ALA A 161 -6.92 0.87 15.02
CA ALA A 161 -6.89 1.49 13.69
C ALA A 161 -8.04 2.49 13.50
N ASP A 162 -9.23 2.20 14.03
CA ASP A 162 -10.41 3.09 13.98
C ASP A 162 -10.23 4.38 14.79
N SER A 163 -9.45 4.33 15.87
CA SER A 163 -9.11 5.50 16.67
C SER A 163 -8.09 6.44 15.98
N CYS A 164 -7.39 5.95 14.95
CA CYS A 164 -6.35 6.72 14.29
C CYS A 164 -6.96 7.69 13.24
N PRO A 165 -6.66 9.00 13.32
CA PRO A 165 -7.12 9.96 12.33
C PRO A 165 -6.45 9.72 10.98
N LEU A 166 -7.28 9.62 9.93
CA LEU A 166 -6.84 9.48 8.55
C LEU A 166 -7.66 10.42 7.67
N ASP A 167 -6.98 11.35 7.03
CA ASP A 167 -7.62 12.30 6.13
C ASP A 167 -7.91 11.61 4.81
N PHE A 168 -9.13 11.83 4.33
CA PHE A 168 -9.67 11.10 3.21
C PHE A 168 -10.24 12.07 2.19
N ASN A 169 -9.68 12.07 0.97
CA ASN A 169 -10.19 12.91 -0.10
C ASN A 169 -11.31 12.16 -0.83
N ALA A 170 -12.56 12.45 -0.47
CA ALA A 170 -13.77 11.89 -1.06
C ALA A 170 -13.83 12.07 -2.59
N LYS A 171 -13.56 13.29 -3.07
CA LYS A 171 -13.60 13.63 -4.51
C LYS A 171 -12.60 12.79 -5.32
N ALA A 172 -11.45 12.47 -4.73
CA ALA A 172 -10.44 11.63 -5.36
C ALA A 172 -10.85 10.16 -5.52
N LEU A 173 -11.86 9.70 -4.80
CA LEU A 173 -12.30 8.31 -4.79
C LEU A 173 -13.50 8.08 -5.70
N LEU A 174 -14.38 9.08 -5.79
CA LEU A 174 -15.51 9.11 -6.72
C LEU A 174 -15.07 9.42 -8.17
N ASP A 175 -13.84 9.85 -8.38
CA ASP A 175 -13.28 10.12 -9.71
C ASP A 175 -12.89 8.82 -10.42
N GLU A 176 -13.85 8.23 -11.16
CA GLU A 176 -13.66 7.03 -11.97
C GLU A 176 -12.58 7.19 -13.07
N SER A 177 -12.22 8.44 -13.42
CA SER A 177 -11.20 8.71 -14.45
C SER A 177 -9.77 8.51 -13.96
N ARG A 178 -9.56 8.35 -12.64
CA ARG A 178 -8.23 8.21 -12.05
C ARG A 178 -7.61 6.84 -12.33
N LYS A 179 -6.41 6.88 -12.92
CA LYS A 179 -5.56 5.69 -13.11
C LYS A 179 -4.77 5.26 -11.88
N ARG A 180 -4.71 6.09 -10.83
CA ARG A 180 -3.93 5.84 -9.60
C ARG A 180 -4.87 5.70 -8.42
N MET A 181 -4.62 4.68 -7.58
CA MET A 181 -5.34 4.56 -6.31
C MET A 181 -5.14 5.83 -5.47
N PRO A 182 -6.18 6.27 -4.73
CA PRO A 182 -6.07 7.41 -3.82
C PRO A 182 -4.92 7.19 -2.83
N ASN A 183 -4.19 8.25 -2.52
CA ASN A 183 -3.33 8.23 -1.34
C ASN A 183 -4.23 8.32 -0.11
N TYR A 184 -4.26 7.27 0.69
CA TYR A 184 -4.97 7.26 1.96
C TYR A 184 -4.15 7.99 3.03
N GLY A 185 -4.73 9.06 3.59
CA GLY A 185 -4.10 9.91 4.60
C GLY A 185 -3.15 10.98 4.04
N LYS A 186 -3.02 12.08 4.79
CA LYS A 186 -1.90 13.02 4.67
C LYS A 186 -0.58 12.32 4.97
N THR A 187 0.52 12.96 4.57
CA THR A 187 1.89 12.48 4.83
C THR A 187 2.06 12.14 6.31
N GLY A 188 2.45 10.89 6.62
CA GLY A 188 2.71 10.44 7.99
C GLY A 188 1.52 9.80 8.71
N GLN A 189 0.28 10.04 8.29
CA GLN A 189 -0.90 9.51 9.01
C GLN A 189 -1.00 7.99 8.91
N MET A 190 -0.79 7.43 7.72
CA MET A 190 -0.78 5.98 7.52
C MET A 190 0.33 5.30 8.34
N GLU A 191 1.50 5.93 8.40
CA GLU A 191 2.60 5.41 9.21
C GLU A 191 2.30 5.55 10.72
N ASN A 192 1.63 6.61 11.17
CA ASN A 192 1.20 6.73 12.56
C ASN A 192 0.15 5.66 12.92
N LEU A 193 -0.77 5.34 12.01
CA LEU A 193 -1.71 4.23 12.20
C LEU A 193 -0.97 2.90 12.35
N LEU A 194 -0.03 2.60 11.45
CA LEU A 194 0.73 1.36 11.50
C LEU A 194 1.59 1.27 12.76
N GLU A 195 2.13 2.40 13.22
CA GLU A 195 2.85 2.48 14.49
C GLU A 195 1.91 2.16 15.66
N ALA A 196 0.74 2.78 15.75
CA ALA A 196 -0.22 2.52 16.82
C ALA A 196 -0.66 1.05 16.86
N VAL A 197 -0.96 0.47 15.69
CA VAL A 197 -1.33 -0.95 15.55
C VAL A 197 -0.19 -1.86 16.02
N LEU A 198 1.06 -1.58 15.62
CA LEU A 198 2.20 -2.41 16.03
C LEU A 198 2.56 -2.23 17.52
N LYS A 199 2.33 -1.06 18.10
CA LYS A 199 2.45 -0.84 19.55
C LYS A 199 1.43 -1.70 20.30
N GLU A 200 0.18 -1.69 19.87
CA GLU A 200 -0.84 -2.53 20.50
C GLU A 200 -0.55 -4.01 20.32
N ALA A 201 -0.01 -4.42 19.17
CA ALA A 201 0.31 -5.80 18.89
C ALA A 201 1.38 -6.40 19.83
N ARG A 202 2.18 -5.56 20.51
CA ARG A 202 3.25 -5.97 21.46
C ARG A 202 4.18 -7.04 20.89
N GLY A 203 4.60 -6.85 19.65
CA GLY A 203 5.43 -7.80 18.92
C GLY A 203 5.39 -7.55 17.42
N THR A 204 5.47 -8.63 16.65
CA THR A 204 5.45 -8.56 15.18
C THR A 204 4.13 -9.03 14.58
N LEU A 205 3.75 -8.36 13.50
CA LEU A 205 2.61 -8.73 12.66
C LEU A 205 3.07 -9.10 11.25
N GLU A 206 2.35 -10.03 10.63
CA GLU A 206 2.53 -10.30 9.20
C GLU A 206 2.00 -9.14 8.36
N LEU A 207 2.67 -8.86 7.24
CA LEU A 207 2.25 -7.81 6.32
C LEU A 207 0.80 -8.01 5.79
N SER A 208 0.33 -9.26 5.71
CA SER A 208 -1.04 -9.61 5.36
C SER A 208 -2.05 -9.11 6.40
N VAL A 209 -1.72 -9.22 7.69
CA VAL A 209 -2.54 -8.72 8.82
C VAL A 209 -2.58 -7.20 8.79
N LEU A 210 -1.41 -6.55 8.68
CA LEU A 210 -1.34 -5.09 8.57
C LEU A 210 -2.14 -4.54 7.39
N ARG A 211 -2.10 -5.23 6.23
CA ARG A 211 -2.94 -4.88 5.07
C ARG A 211 -4.42 -4.98 5.42
N ARG A 212 -4.89 -6.09 6.01
CA ARG A 212 -6.31 -6.25 6.40
C ARG A 212 -6.77 -5.12 7.32
N ILE A 213 -5.94 -4.73 8.30
CA ILE A 213 -6.24 -3.62 9.22
C ILE A 213 -6.36 -2.30 8.48
N VAL A 214 -5.44 -2.00 7.57
CA VAL A 214 -5.50 -0.78 6.74
C VAL A 214 -6.74 -0.78 5.84
N VAL A 215 -7.03 -1.89 5.17
CA VAL A 215 -8.22 -2.04 4.30
C VAL A 215 -9.51 -1.90 5.11
N HIS A 216 -9.58 -2.50 6.30
CA HIS A 216 -10.72 -2.34 7.21
C HIS A 216 -10.94 -0.86 7.55
N ARG A 217 -9.87 -0.16 7.96
CA ARG A 217 -9.96 1.25 8.31
C ARG A 217 -10.43 2.12 7.14
N ILE A 218 -9.89 1.88 5.95
CA ILE A 218 -10.31 2.58 4.73
C ILE A 218 -11.79 2.31 4.44
N SER A 219 -12.24 1.06 4.52
CA SER A 219 -13.64 0.70 4.29
C SER A 219 -14.59 1.36 5.30
N MET A 220 -14.17 1.52 6.56
CA MET A 220 -14.95 2.25 7.56
C MET A 220 -15.10 3.73 7.19
N LEU A 221 -14.01 4.39 6.76
CA LEU A 221 -14.06 5.77 6.29
C LEU A 221 -14.94 5.94 5.05
N GLU A 222 -14.87 5.00 4.10
CA GLU A 222 -15.74 4.98 2.92
C GLU A 222 -17.21 4.85 3.30
N LYS A 223 -17.56 3.98 4.26
CA LYS A 223 -18.94 3.82 4.73
C LYS A 223 -19.48 5.07 5.39
N THR A 224 -18.69 5.71 6.26
CA THR A 224 -19.09 6.97 6.90
C THR A 224 -19.34 8.06 5.87
N LEU A 225 -18.50 8.11 4.83
CA LEU A 225 -18.66 9.05 3.72
C LEU A 225 -19.92 8.78 2.88
N VAL A 226 -20.18 7.51 2.53
CA VAL A 226 -21.38 7.15 1.73
C VAL A 226 -22.67 7.43 2.50
N GLN A 227 -22.65 7.30 3.83
CA GLN A 227 -23.78 7.69 4.69
C GLN A 227 -23.96 9.21 4.81
N SER A 228 -22.95 9.99 4.43
CA SER A 228 -23.01 11.44 4.34
C SER A 228 -23.19 11.94 2.90
N ILE A 229 -23.86 11.20 2.01
CA ILE A 229 -24.25 11.64 0.66
C ILE A 229 -25.78 11.82 0.66
N ASP A 230 -26.27 12.92 0.10
CA ASP A 230 -27.70 13.23 0.10
C ASP A 230 -28.49 12.40 -0.92
N ALA A 231 -29.82 12.52 -0.91
CA ALA A 231 -30.70 11.81 -1.85
C ALA A 231 -30.53 12.25 -3.33
N GLY A 232 -29.77 13.32 -3.60
CA GLY A 232 -29.42 13.80 -4.93
C GLY A 232 -28.13 13.19 -5.48
N GLY A 233 -27.41 12.39 -4.69
CA GLY A 233 -26.10 11.85 -5.08
C GLY A 233 -24.96 12.86 -4.97
N GLU A 234 -25.23 14.04 -4.41
CA GLU A 234 -24.19 15.00 -4.05
C GLU A 234 -23.68 14.66 -2.65
N PRO A 235 -22.36 14.72 -2.40
CA PRO A 235 -21.85 14.64 -1.04
C PRO A 235 -22.61 15.66 -0.19
N ILE A 236 -23.17 15.26 0.95
CA ILE A 236 -23.57 16.24 1.96
C ILE A 236 -22.29 17.01 2.23
N ASP A 237 -22.29 18.31 1.95
CA ASP A 237 -21.29 19.24 2.47
C ASP A 237 -21.42 19.19 4.00
N LEU A 238 -20.93 18.12 4.61
CA LEU A 238 -20.28 18.24 5.91
C LEU A 238 -19.22 19.30 5.66
N PRO A 239 -19.20 20.41 6.41
CA PRO A 239 -18.17 21.42 6.23
C PRO A 239 -16.82 20.72 6.41
N VAL A 240 -16.22 20.31 5.29
CA VAL A 240 -14.81 20.04 5.21
C VAL A 240 -14.24 21.44 5.23
N ASP A 241 -14.15 21.98 6.43
CA ASP A 241 -13.40 23.19 6.67
C ASP A 241 -11.96 22.86 6.28
N ASP A 242 -11.63 23.23 5.04
CA ASP A 242 -10.25 23.53 4.63
C ASP A 242 -9.67 24.67 5.50
N GLN A 243 -10.51 25.32 6.31
CA GLN A 243 -10.14 26.21 7.38
C GLN A 243 -9.50 25.42 8.53
N SER A 244 -8.29 25.82 8.89
CA SER A 244 -7.68 25.40 10.14
C SER A 244 -8.62 25.70 11.33
N VAL A 245 -8.54 24.94 12.43
CA VAL A 245 -9.33 25.20 13.66
C VAL A 245 -9.20 26.67 14.08
N GLU A 246 -8.03 27.27 13.81
CA GLU A 246 -7.74 28.68 13.99
C GLU A 246 -8.57 29.63 13.09
N GLU A 247 -8.81 29.30 11.82
CA GLU A 247 -9.64 30.09 10.90
C GLU A 247 -11.13 29.96 11.20
N GLN A 248 -11.56 28.77 11.64
CA GLN A 248 -12.92 28.50 12.08
C GLN A 248 -13.27 29.28 13.36
N ALA A 249 -12.31 29.39 14.30
CA ALA A 249 -12.45 30.28 15.44
C ALA A 249 -12.54 31.75 14.98
N LEU A 250 -11.68 32.19 14.05
CA LEU A 250 -11.66 33.58 13.56
C LEU A 250 -12.93 33.99 12.78
N SER A 251 -13.62 33.06 12.13
CA SER A 251 -14.85 33.35 11.39
C SER A 251 -16.03 33.69 12.31
N GLN A 252 -16.09 33.10 13.50
CA GLN A 252 -17.11 33.38 14.53
C GLN A 252 -16.97 34.78 15.16
N TYR A 253 -15.84 35.47 14.95
CA TYR A 253 -15.55 36.79 15.51
C TYR A 253 -15.84 37.96 14.54
N SER A 254 -16.59 37.76 13.44
CA SER A 254 -16.92 38.85 12.51
C SER A 254 -17.76 39.97 13.12
N ASP A 255 -18.50 39.66 14.20
CA ASP A 255 -19.45 40.56 14.84
C ASP A 255 -18.97 41.05 16.22
N ILE A 256 -17.66 41.28 16.40
CA ILE A 256 -17.14 41.88 17.63
C ILE A 256 -17.40 43.40 17.65
N PRO A 257 -18.09 43.96 18.68
CA PRO A 257 -18.34 45.40 18.84
C PRO A 257 -17.15 46.19 19.41
N ASP A 258 -16.01 45.55 19.63
CA ASP A 258 -14.81 46.13 20.26
C ASP A 258 -13.70 46.37 19.21
N ASP A 259 -13.39 47.64 18.97
CA ASP A 259 -12.59 48.13 17.83
C ASP A 259 -11.16 47.54 17.81
N ASP A 260 -10.58 47.29 18.98
CA ASP A 260 -9.23 46.70 19.10
C ASP A 260 -9.22 45.19 18.86
N ALA A 261 -10.23 44.46 19.35
CA ALA A 261 -10.36 43.02 19.12
C ALA A 261 -10.67 42.73 17.64
N LYS A 262 -11.53 43.54 17.02
CA LYS A 262 -11.83 43.46 15.59
C LYS A 262 -10.59 43.69 14.74
N ARG A 263 -9.78 44.70 15.06
CA ARG A 263 -8.52 44.99 14.35
C ARG A 263 -7.52 43.84 14.46
N ILE A 264 -7.42 43.20 15.63
CA ILE A 264 -6.53 42.05 15.83
C ILE A 264 -7.01 40.83 15.01
N VAL A 265 -8.31 40.54 15.03
CA VAL A 265 -8.90 39.44 14.26
C VAL A 265 -8.76 39.66 12.76
N GLU A 266 -8.98 40.88 12.26
CA GLU A 266 -8.76 41.23 10.85
C GLU A 266 -7.28 41.09 10.45
N GLU A 267 -6.34 41.50 11.32
CA GLU A 267 -4.90 41.35 11.06
C GLU A 267 -4.47 39.87 11.05
N MET A 268 -5.06 39.04 11.93
CA MET A 268 -4.87 37.58 11.95
C MET A 268 -5.38 36.93 10.66
N LYS A 269 -6.58 37.31 10.20
CA LYS A 269 -7.13 36.85 8.91
C LYS A 269 -6.24 37.26 7.73
N ARG A 270 -5.71 38.48 7.76
CA ARG A 270 -4.87 39.03 6.68
C ARG A 270 -3.51 38.35 6.57
N ARG A 271 -2.88 37.98 7.70
CA ARG A 271 -1.50 37.45 7.74
C ARG A 271 -1.40 35.93 7.78
N GLY A 272 -2.51 35.24 8.05
CA GLY A 272 -2.59 33.77 8.01
C GLY A 272 -2.06 33.07 9.26
N SER A 273 -2.22 31.74 9.28
CA SER A 273 -2.13 30.90 10.48
C SER A 273 -0.75 30.88 11.15
N GLU A 274 0.35 30.96 10.39
CA GLU A 274 1.70 30.97 10.96
C GLU A 274 1.95 32.23 11.80
N TRP A 275 1.57 33.39 11.29
CA TRP A 275 1.68 34.66 12.01
C TRP A 275 0.77 34.70 13.24
N THR A 276 -0.47 34.18 13.11
CA THR A 276 -1.43 34.12 14.21
C THR A 276 -0.89 33.32 15.40
N ARG A 277 -0.26 32.16 15.15
CA ARG A 277 0.36 31.35 16.22
C ARG A 277 1.51 32.07 16.91
N ASP A 278 2.35 32.75 16.15
CA ASP A 278 3.47 33.50 16.73
C ASP A 278 2.99 34.73 17.50
N TYR A 279 1.94 35.41 17.03
CA TYR A 279 1.32 36.55 17.71
C TYR A 279 0.68 36.12 19.04
N ILE A 280 -0.09 35.03 19.06
CA ILE A 280 -0.68 34.48 20.29
C ILE A 280 0.41 34.05 21.28
N ARG A 281 1.51 33.47 20.80
CA ARG A 281 2.64 33.08 21.66
C ARG A 281 3.31 34.29 22.32
N GLN A 282 3.40 35.42 21.61
CA GLN A 282 3.99 36.67 22.12
C GLN A 282 3.03 37.48 23.00
N HIS A 283 1.72 37.26 22.82
CA HIS A 283 0.66 37.99 23.52
C HIS A 283 -0.38 37.01 24.10
N PRO A 284 -0.05 36.29 25.20
CA PRO A 284 -0.90 35.23 25.75
C PRO A 284 -2.29 35.71 26.18
N GLY A 285 -2.43 36.98 26.59
CA GLY A 285 -3.74 37.58 26.92
C GLY A 285 -4.70 37.69 25.73
N VAL A 286 -4.20 37.58 24.49
CA VAL A 286 -5.04 37.55 23.27
C VAL A 286 -5.76 36.22 23.14
N ALA A 287 -5.15 35.10 23.53
CA ALA A 287 -5.83 33.82 23.57
C ALA A 287 -6.99 33.84 24.57
N GLU A 288 -6.73 34.34 25.79
CA GLU A 288 -7.77 34.51 26.82
C GLU A 288 -8.86 35.48 26.39
N MET A 289 -8.52 36.60 25.74
CA MET A 289 -9.48 37.56 25.20
C MET A 289 -10.40 36.92 24.15
N LEU A 290 -9.86 36.05 23.28
CA LEU A 290 -10.63 35.32 22.29
C LEU A 290 -11.52 34.27 22.98
N THR A 291 -10.97 33.41 23.85
CA THR A 291 -11.71 32.30 24.46
C THR A 291 -12.74 32.75 25.51
N SER A 292 -12.45 33.76 26.33
CA SER A 292 -13.38 34.24 27.37
C SER A 292 -14.67 34.87 26.83
N ARG A 293 -14.70 35.24 25.54
CA ARG A 293 -15.91 35.76 24.88
C ARG A 293 -16.77 34.67 24.25
N LEU A 294 -16.21 33.48 23.95
CA LEU A 294 -17.00 32.30 23.56
C LEU A 294 -17.91 31.83 24.70
N GLU A 295 -17.49 32.00 25.96
CA GLU A 295 -18.25 31.55 27.13
C GLU A 295 -19.36 32.54 27.55
N ASN A 296 -19.37 33.76 27.00
CA ASN A 296 -20.26 34.84 27.41
C ASN A 296 -21.25 35.29 26.33
N ASP A 297 -21.37 34.57 25.22
CA ASP A 297 -22.37 34.89 24.19
C ASP A 297 -23.79 34.54 24.70
N PRO A 298 -24.71 35.52 24.85
CA PRO A 298 -26.05 35.28 25.36
C PRO A 298 -26.92 34.41 24.43
N HIS A 299 -26.51 34.22 23.18
CA HIS A 299 -27.32 33.50 22.19
C HIS A 299 -27.42 31.98 22.43
N ASP A 300 -26.50 31.36 23.18
CA ASP A 300 -26.53 29.92 23.45
C ASP A 300 -27.41 29.50 24.65
N ARG A 301 -28.10 30.45 25.30
CA ARG A 301 -28.96 30.13 26.48
C ARG A 301 -30.47 30.09 26.20
N GLU A 302 -30.94 30.47 25.02
CA GLU A 302 -32.38 30.48 24.71
C GLU A 302 -32.90 29.24 23.96
N GLU A 303 -32.05 28.31 23.53
CA GLU A 303 -32.52 27.10 22.81
C GLU A 303 -32.77 25.86 23.70
N LEU A 304 -32.78 25.99 25.03
CA LEU A 304 -33.07 24.86 25.95
C LEU A 304 -34.13 25.17 27.03
N SER A 305 -35.07 26.08 26.76
CA SER A 305 -36.27 26.29 27.60
C SER A 305 -37.57 26.17 26.81
#